data_AF-A0A948AE30-F1
#
_entry.id   AF-A0A948AE30-F1
#
_cell.length_a   1.000
_cell.length_b   1.000
_cell.length_c   1.000
_cell.angle_alpha   90.00
_cell.angle_beta   90.00
_cell.angle_gamma   90.00
#
_symmetry.space_group_name_H-M   'P 1'
#
loop_
_entity.id
_entity.type
_entity.pdbx_description
1 polymer ?
#
loop_
_entity_poly.entity_id
_entity_poly.type
_entity_poly.pdbx_seq_one_letter_code
_entity_poly.pdbx_strand_id
1 'polypeptide(L)'
;MSKSKKFKLLLLVEIGLIIAFKFQVVSFEDFYLNPFYIAGMILGCYLMLAGVLYFCPHCNKHQIIKKGGIGLPSDTCWQCGKSSHVI
;
A
#
# COMPACT_ATOMS: atom_id res chain seq x y z
N MET A 1 13.26 -2.31 -8.29
CA MET A 1 11.96 -1.68 -8.64
C MET A 1 11.86 -0.33 -7.94
N SER A 2 11.23 0.67 -8.54
CA SER A 2 10.97 1.95 -7.85
C SER A 2 10.00 1.76 -6.67
N LYS A 3 10.04 2.64 -5.65
CA LYS A 3 9.16 2.57 -4.46
C LYS A 3 7.68 2.56 -4.85
N SER A 4 7.30 3.32 -5.89
CA SER A 4 5.93 3.32 -6.43
C SER A 4 5.57 1.96 -7.03
N LYS A 5 6.44 1.39 -7.87
CA LYS A 5 6.20 0.06 -8.45
C LYS A 5 6.12 -1.03 -7.38
N LYS A 6 6.99 -0.98 -6.36
CA LYS A 6 6.94 -1.90 -5.21
C LYS A 6 5.62 -1.78 -4.46
N PHE A 7 5.17 -0.55 -4.16
CA PHE A 7 3.89 -0.33 -3.50
C PHE A 7 2.72 -0.87 -4.32
N LYS A 8 2.67 -0.58 -5.63
CA LYS A 8 1.61 -1.08 -6.52
C LYS A 8 1.61 -2.60 -6.63
N LEU A 9 2.78 -3.22 -6.71
CA LEU A 9 2.89 -4.69 -6.73
C LEU A 9 2.36 -5.29 -5.43
N LEU A 10 2.78 -4.75 -4.29
CA LEU A 10 2.31 -5.21 -2.98
C LEU A 10 0.79 -4.99 -2.82
N LEU A 11 0.24 -3.89 -3.35
CA LEU A 11 -1.19 -3.66 -3.38
C LEU A 11 -1.94 -4.71 -4.23
N LEU A 12 -1.37 -5.13 -5.37
CA LEU A 12 -1.96 -6.23 -6.16
C LEU A 12 -1.91 -7.56 -5.41
N VAL A 13 -0.82 -7.83 -4.70
CA VAL A 13 -0.70 -9.02 -3.83
C VAL A 13 -1.76 -8.98 -2.73
N GLU A 14 -1.95 -7.84 -2.08
CA GLU A 14 -2.99 -7.63 -1.06
C GLU A 14 -4.39 -7.93 -1.60
N ILE A 15 -4.72 -7.40 -2.77
CA ILE A 15 -6.00 -7.71 -3.44
C ILE A 15 -6.13 -9.21 -3.70
N GLY A 16 -5.05 -9.87 -4.13
CA GLY A 16 -4.98 -11.31 -4.32
C GLY A 16 -5.25 -12.09 -3.03
N LEU A 17 -4.67 -11.68 -1.90
CA LEU A 17 -4.90 -12.30 -0.58
C LEU A 17 -6.36 -12.16 -0.14
N ILE A 18 -6.96 -10.99 -0.34
CA ILE A 18 -8.38 -10.74 -0.02
C ILE A 18 -9.29 -11.63 -0.86
N ILE A 19 -9.03 -11.73 -2.16
CA ILE A 19 -9.81 -12.59 -3.07
C ILE A 19 -9.64 -14.06 -2.68
N ALA A 20 -8.42 -14.53 -2.44
CA ALA A 20 -8.13 -15.89 -2.01
C ALA A 20 -8.86 -16.24 -0.69
N PHE A 21 -8.84 -15.33 0.28
CA PHE A 21 -9.55 -15.48 1.54
C PHE A 21 -11.08 -15.59 1.33
N LYS A 22 -11.66 -14.80 0.42
CA LYS A 22 -13.10 -14.84 0.09
C LYS A 22 -13.54 -16.20 -0.50
N PHE A 23 -12.65 -16.94 -1.15
CA PHE A 23 -12.93 -18.28 -1.68
C PHE A 23 -12.78 -19.40 -0.66
N GLN A 24 -12.24 -19.11 0.53
CA GLN A 24 -12.10 -20.10 1.59
C GLN A 24 -13.40 -20.18 2.38
N VAL A 25 -13.83 -21.40 2.71
CA VAL A 25 -14.91 -21.61 3.69
C VAL A 25 -14.27 -21.56 5.06
N VAL A 26 -14.44 -20.44 5.76
CA VAL A 26 -13.85 -20.22 7.08
C VAL A 26 -14.96 -19.95 8.08
N SER A 27 -14.91 -20.65 9.22
CA SER A 27 -15.84 -20.39 10.33
C SER A 27 -15.58 -18.99 10.91
N PHE A 28 -16.62 -18.38 11.49
CA PHE A 28 -16.47 -17.11 12.18
C PHE A 28 -15.61 -17.22 13.46
N GLU A 29 -15.43 -18.43 13.99
CA GLU A 29 -14.63 -18.68 15.18
C GLU A 29 -13.14 -18.90 14.88
N ASP A 30 -12.77 -19.25 13.65
CA ASP A 30 -11.38 -19.59 13.28
C ASP A 30 -10.78 -18.69 12.19
N PHE A 31 -11.50 -17.67 11.73
CA PHE A 31 -11.03 -16.84 10.60
C PHE A 31 -9.70 -16.14 10.85
N TYR A 32 -9.40 -15.78 12.09
CA TYR A 32 -8.16 -15.11 12.48
C TYR A 32 -6.94 -16.04 12.45
N LEU A 33 -7.15 -17.37 12.42
CA LEU A 33 -6.08 -18.36 12.23
C LEU A 33 -5.79 -18.61 10.74
N ASN A 34 -6.63 -18.12 9.83
CA ASN A 34 -6.44 -18.34 8.41
C ASN A 34 -5.17 -17.61 7.92
N PRO A 35 -4.26 -18.30 7.22
CA PRO A 35 -2.99 -17.71 6.80
C PRO A 35 -3.18 -16.57 5.80
N PHE A 36 -4.21 -16.60 4.94
CA PHE A 36 -4.51 -15.50 4.03
C PHE A 36 -5.02 -14.26 4.78
N TYR A 37 -5.81 -14.46 5.84
CA TYR A 37 -6.25 -13.37 6.70
C TYR A 37 -5.07 -12.73 7.42
N ILE A 38 -4.22 -13.53 8.09
CA ILE A 38 -3.03 -13.02 8.80
C ILE A 38 -2.08 -12.30 7.84
N ALA A 39 -1.77 -12.92 6.70
CA ALA A 39 -0.87 -12.34 5.70
C ALA A 39 -1.44 -11.02 5.14
N GLY A 40 -2.74 -10.99 4.83
CA GLY A 40 -3.43 -9.77 4.38
C GLY A 40 -3.42 -8.67 5.43
N MET A 41 -3.69 -9.00 6.69
CA MET A 41 -3.63 -8.01 7.78
C MET A 41 -2.23 -7.41 7.94
N ILE A 42 -1.18 -8.24 7.95
CA ILE A 42 0.22 -7.76 8.06
C ILE A 42 0.59 -6.89 6.87
N LEU A 43 0.29 -7.34 5.64
CA LEU A 43 0.61 -6.62 4.41
C LEU A 43 -0.19 -5.33 4.29
N GLY A 44 -1.48 -5.34 4.66
CA GLY A 44 -2.34 -4.18 4.77
C GLY A 44 -1.80 -3.14 5.75
N CYS A 45 -1.38 -3.55 6.95
CA CYS A 45 -0.72 -2.64 7.91
C CYS A 45 0.57 -2.04 7.33
N TYR A 46 1.40 -2.86 6.67
CA TYR A 46 2.61 -2.37 6.00
C TYR A 46 2.29 -1.34 4.90
N LEU A 47 1.29 -1.62 4.06
CA LEU A 47 0.85 -0.70 3.00
C LEU A 47 0.27 0.60 3.55
N MET A 48 -0.48 0.53 4.66
CA MET A 48 -1.00 1.71 5.34
C MET A 48 0.13 2.61 5.85
N LEU A 49 1.11 2.04 6.56
CA LEU A 49 2.28 2.78 7.04
C LEU A 49 3.11 3.35 5.87
N ALA A 50 3.37 2.53 4.85
CA ALA A 50 4.08 2.97 3.65
C ALA A 50 3.33 4.10 2.92
N GLY A 51 2.00 4.12 3.00
CA GLY A 51 1.15 5.15 2.44
C GLY A 51 1.17 6.45 3.24
N VAL A 52 0.95 6.38 4.56
CA VAL A 52 0.95 7.53 5.48
C VAL A 52 2.32 8.22 5.51
N LEU A 53 3.40 7.44 5.39
CA LEU A 53 4.76 7.96 5.38
C LEU A 53 5.27 8.27 3.95
N TYR A 54 4.39 8.34 2.96
CA TYR A 54 4.78 8.64 1.59
C TYR A 54 4.93 10.14 1.35
N PHE A 55 6.01 10.70 1.89
CA PHE A 55 6.40 12.10 1.71
C PHE A 55 7.49 12.26 0.66
N CYS A 56 7.48 13.39 -0.06
CA CYS A 56 8.61 13.74 -0.92
C CYS A 56 9.77 14.27 -0.05
N PRO A 57 10.99 13.73 -0.20
CA PRO A 57 12.15 14.16 0.60
C PRO A 57 12.62 15.60 0.29
N HIS A 58 12.21 16.16 -0.85
CA HIS A 58 12.65 17.51 -1.25
C HIS A 58 11.71 18.63 -0.79
N CYS A 59 10.40 18.36 -0.72
CA CYS A 59 9.40 19.39 -0.40
C CYS A 59 8.51 19.01 0.79
N ASN A 60 8.73 17.84 1.39
CA ASN A 60 7.99 17.27 2.52
C ASN A 60 6.47 17.27 2.33
N LYS A 61 5.99 17.27 1.08
CA LYS A 61 4.57 17.12 0.77
C LYS A 61 4.21 15.65 0.71
N HIS A 62 3.04 15.29 1.24
CA HIS A 62 2.48 13.96 1.14
C HIS A 62 2.14 13.67 -0.33
N GLN A 63 2.54 12.51 -0.87
CA GLN A 63 2.41 12.22 -2.30
C GLN A 63 1.15 11.44 -2.68
N ILE A 64 0.54 10.77 -1.71
CA ILE A 64 -0.72 10.04 -1.88
C ILE A 64 -1.93 10.97 -1.69
N ILE A 65 -1.82 11.94 -0.77
CA ILE A 65 -2.86 12.95 -0.51
C ILE A 65 -2.46 14.20 -1.27
N LYS A 66 -3.21 14.47 -2.34
CA LYS A 66 -2.98 15.60 -3.25
C LYS A 66 -4.08 16.65 -3.04
N LYS A 67 -3.86 17.86 -3.52
CA LYS A 67 -4.85 18.96 -3.46
C LYS A 67 -6.23 18.61 -4.05
N GLY A 68 -6.29 17.62 -4.96
CA GLY A 68 -7.53 17.16 -5.60
C GLY A 68 -8.01 15.78 -5.14
N GLY A 69 -7.49 15.22 -4.05
CA GLY A 69 -7.94 13.93 -3.50
C GLY A 69 -6.82 12.93 -3.23
N ILE A 70 -7.20 11.65 -3.12
CA ILE A 70 -6.29 10.54 -2.85
C ILE A 70 -5.86 9.90 -4.18
N GLY A 71 -4.57 9.66 -4.36
CA GLY A 71 -4.03 9.01 -5.55
C GLY A 71 -2.95 7.98 -5.22
N LEU A 72 -2.62 7.14 -6.19
CA LEU A 72 -1.55 6.16 -6.04
C LEU A 72 -0.16 6.83 -6.00
N PRO A 73 0.81 6.24 -5.29
CA PRO A 73 2.16 6.76 -5.26
C PRO A 73 2.78 6.79 -6.65
N SER A 74 3.56 7.84 -6.93
CA SER A 74 4.28 8.04 -8.19
C SER A 74 5.79 8.11 -7.94
N ASP A 75 6.56 7.88 -9.00
CA ASP A 75 8.02 8.02 -9.00
C ASP A 75 8.47 9.48 -8.98
N THR A 76 7.60 10.39 -9.41
CA THR A 76 7.81 11.84 -9.43
C THR A 76 6.90 12.53 -8.42
N CYS A 77 7.42 13.58 -7.79
CA CYS A 77 6.68 14.38 -6.84
C CYS A 77 5.63 15.22 -7.57
N TRP A 78 4.37 15.15 -7.16
CA TRP A 78 3.30 15.92 -7.80
C TRP A 78 3.42 17.44 -7.57
N GLN A 79 4.16 17.87 -6.53
CA GLN A 79 4.33 19.28 -6.20
C GLN A 79 5.60 19.89 -6.81
N CYS A 80 6.75 19.21 -6.72
CA CYS A 80 8.04 19.78 -7.14
C CYS A 80 8.69 19.08 -8.34
N GLY A 81 8.06 18.05 -8.90
CA GLY A 81 8.55 17.31 -10.07
C GLY A 81 9.78 16.43 -9.83
N LYS A 82 10.51 16.63 -8.73
CA LYS A 82 11.68 15.82 -8.35
C LYS A 82 11.28 14.39 -8.01
N SER A 83 12.21 13.46 -8.16
CA SER A 83 11.99 12.06 -7.82
C SER A 83 11.60 11.91 -6.35
N SER A 84 10.54 11.14 -6.11
CA SER A 84 10.03 10.84 -4.76
C SER A 84 10.89 9.80 -4.03
N HIS A 85 11.96 9.32 -4.68
CA HIS A 85 12.90 8.33 -4.16
C HIS A 85 14.18 9.04 -3.74
N VAL A 86 14.30 9.38 -2.47
CA VAL A 86 15.61 9.56 -1.86
C VAL A 86 15.64 8.62 -0.67
N ILE A 87 16.39 7.53 -0.89
CA ILE A 87 16.83 6.47 0.02
C ILE A 87 15.68 5.67 0.67
#